data_AF-A0A5D2CCC1-F1
#
_entry.id   AF-A0A5D2CCC1-F1
#
_cell.length_a   1.000
_cell.length_b   1.000
_cell.length_c   1.000
_cell.angle_alpha   90.00
_cell.angle_beta   90.00
_cell.angle_gamma   90.00
#
_symmetry.space_group_name_H-M   'P 1'
#
loop_
_entity.id
_entity.type
_entity.pdbx_description
1 polymer ?
#
loop_
_entity_poly.entity_id
_entity_poly.type
_entity_poly.pdbx_seq_one_letter_code
_entity_poly.pdbx_strand_id
1 'polypeptide(L)'
;MLWESTFFLRQLPESNLYEIPDLEDDYRKVMKQFAVELKKLAEKLLDILCENLGLEQGYLKKVLYGSKWPNFGTKVNNYPPCPKPDLIKGLRAHTDAGGIILLV
;
A
#
# COMPACT_ATOMS: atom_id res chain seq x y z
N MET A 1 -20.55 9.04 2.66
CA MET A 1 -20.38 7.75 1.97
C MET A 1 -19.41 7.96 0.83
N LEU A 2 -18.51 7.01 0.57
CA LEU A 2 -17.57 7.03 -0.56
C LEU A 2 -18.14 6.16 -1.68
N TRP A 3 -17.92 6.55 -2.94
CA TRP A 3 -18.31 5.73 -4.09
C TRP A 3 -17.18 4.75 -4.44
N GLU A 4 -16.86 3.83 -3.54
CA GLU A 4 -15.77 2.86 -3.69
C GLU A 4 -16.18 1.45 -3.25
N SER A 5 -15.65 0.45 -3.93
CA SER A 5 -15.60 -0.94 -3.46
C SER A 5 -14.14 -1.29 -3.17
N THR A 6 -13.83 -1.75 -1.97
CA THR A 6 -12.46 -1.94 -1.52
C THR A 6 -12.29 -3.15 -0.62
N PHE A 7 -11.09 -3.74 -0.66
CA PHE A 7 -10.59 -4.64 0.37
C PHE A 7 -9.11 -4.34 0.66
N PHE A 8 -8.65 -4.78 1.82
CA PHE A 8 -7.28 -4.53 2.28
C PHE A 8 -6.52 -5.83 2.52
N LEU A 9 -5.36 -5.96 1.86
CA LEU A 9 -4.39 -7.02 2.10
C LEU A 9 -3.29 -6.46 2.99
N ARG A 10 -3.17 -7.00 4.21
CA ARG A 10 -2.01 -6.78 5.07
C ARG A 10 -0.97 -7.82 4.69
N GLN A 11 0.26 -7.41 4.37
CA GLN A 11 1.36 -8.34 4.10
C GLN A 11 2.38 -8.37 5.23
N LEU A 12 2.59 -7.25 5.93
CA LEU A 12 3.46 -7.16 7.10
C LEU A 12 2.77 -6.38 8.24
N PRO A 13 3.11 -6.66 9.51
CA PRO A 13 4.03 -7.71 9.96
C PRO A 13 3.46 -9.13 9.83
N GLU A 14 2.13 -9.28 9.90
CA GLU A 14 1.42 -10.54 9.76
C GLU A 14 0.45 -10.47 8.59
N SER A 15 0.52 -11.46 7.71
CA SER A 15 -0.29 -11.46 6.50
C SER A 15 -1.71 -11.96 6.78
N ASN A 16 -2.72 -11.22 6.34
CA ASN A 16 -4.12 -11.69 6.35
C ASN A 16 -4.51 -12.35 5.02
N LEU A 17 -3.54 -12.63 4.14
CA LEU A 17 -3.82 -13.04 2.77
C LEU A 17 -4.71 -14.27 2.67
N TYR A 18 -4.63 -15.22 3.61
CA TYR A 18 -5.44 -16.45 3.67
C TYR A 18 -6.77 -16.29 4.42
N GLU A 19 -6.96 -15.16 5.10
CA GLU A 19 -8.19 -14.85 5.85
C GLU A 19 -9.27 -14.21 4.95
N ILE A 20 -8.89 -13.75 3.75
CA ILE A 20 -9.83 -13.18 2.77
C ILE A 20 -10.55 -14.33 2.06
N PRO A 21 -11.89 -14.47 2.20
CA PRO A 21 -12.61 -15.64 1.70
C PRO A 21 -12.67 -15.69 0.16
N ASP A 22 -12.90 -14.56 -0.50
CA ASP A 22 -13.22 -14.51 -1.94
C ASP A 22 -11.98 -14.35 -2.85
N LEU A 23 -10.78 -14.61 -2.32
CA LEU A 23 -9.54 -14.45 -3.06
C LEU A 23 -9.08 -15.80 -3.63
N GLU A 24 -9.04 -15.93 -4.95
CA GLU A 24 -8.56 -17.15 -5.61
C GLU A 24 -7.06 -17.39 -5.33
N ASP A 25 -6.63 -18.66 -5.33
CA ASP A 25 -5.25 -19.04 -5.00
C ASP A 25 -4.22 -18.43 -5.96
N ASP A 26 -4.53 -18.35 -7.25
CA ASP A 26 -3.66 -17.69 -8.22
C ASP A 26 -3.54 -16.20 -7.93
N TYR A 27 -4.64 -15.55 -7.54
CA TYR A 27 -4.60 -14.14 -7.16
C TYR A 27 -3.80 -13.93 -5.86
N ARG A 28 -3.95 -14.82 -4.87
CA ARG A 28 -3.11 -14.81 -3.65
C ARG A 28 -1.62 -14.90 -4.00
N LYS A 29 -1.26 -15.83 -4.89
CA LYS A 29 0.13 -16.04 -5.32
C LYS A 29 0.70 -14.80 -6.01
N VAL A 30 -0.05 -14.22 -6.94
CA VAL A 30 0.35 -12.99 -7.65
C VAL A 30 0.48 -11.81 -6.68
N MET A 31 -0.48 -11.60 -5.79
CA MET A 31 -0.42 -10.52 -4.81
C MET A 31 0.76 -10.66 -3.84
N LYS A 32 1.12 -11.88 -3.46
CA LYS A 32 2.31 -12.14 -2.64
C LYS A 32 3.60 -11.77 -3.38
N GLN A 33 3.74 -12.18 -4.64
CA GLN A 33 4.88 -11.81 -5.49
C GLN A 33 4.96 -10.29 -5.68
N PHE A 34 3.82 -9.68 -6.00
CA PHE A 34 3.70 -8.24 -6.21
C PHE A 34 4.11 -7.43 -4.99
N ALA A 35 3.67 -7.83 -3.79
CA ALA A 35 4.05 -7.18 -2.54
C ALA A 35 5.57 -7.23 -2.28
N VAL A 36 6.23 -8.34 -2.62
CA VAL A 36 7.70 -8.46 -2.49
C VAL A 36 8.42 -7.46 -3.40
N GLU A 37 8.01 -7.36 -4.66
CA GLU A 37 8.62 -6.43 -5.61
C GLU A 37 8.32 -4.97 -5.27
N LEU A 38 7.09 -4.64 -4.87
CA LEU A 38 6.75 -3.29 -4.40
C LEU A 38 7.52 -2.90 -3.14
N LYS A 39 7.75 -3.84 -2.21
CA LYS A 39 8.57 -3.56 -1.02
C LYS A 39 10.01 -3.21 -1.41
N LYS A 40 10.62 -3.98 -2.32
CA LYS A 40 11.98 -3.67 -2.83
C LYS A 40 12.03 -2.30 -3.49
N LEU A 41 11.01 -1.96 -4.28
CA LEU A 41 10.90 -0.65 -4.92
C LEU A 41 10.76 0.47 -3.88
N ALA A 42 9.89 0.31 -2.88
CA ALA A 42 9.70 1.28 -1.80
C ALA A 42 11.01 1.55 -1.07
N GLU A 43 11.77 0.50 -0.72
CA GLU A 43 13.07 0.65 -0.06
C GLU A 43 14.10 1.37 -0.94
N LYS A 44 14.14 1.06 -2.24
CA LYS A 44 15.01 1.76 -3.19
C LYS A 44 14.67 3.24 -3.29
N LEU A 45 13.38 3.58 -3.33
CA LEU A 45 12.93 4.97 -3.37
C LEU A 45 13.25 5.72 -2.06
N LEU A 46 13.11 5.05 -0.91
CA LEU A 46 13.52 5.61 0.38
C LEU A 46 15.03 5.90 0.43
N ASP A 47 15.87 5.02 -0.13
CA ASP A 47 17.31 5.26 -0.22
C ASP A 47 17.64 6.45 -1.14
N ILE A 48 16.97 6.58 -2.28
CA ILE A 48 17.10 7.75 -3.18
C ILE A 48 16.67 9.04 -2.46
N LEU A 49 15.59 8.99 -1.67
CA LEU A 49 15.18 10.12 -0.84
C LEU A 49 16.23 10.44 0.23
N CYS A 50 16.86 9.44 0.85
CA CYS A 50 17.96 9.67 1.80
C CYS A 50 19.11 10.41 1.11
N GLU A 51 19.56 9.94 -0.05
CA GLU A 51 20.64 10.57 -0.82
C GLU A 51 20.32 12.04 -1.14
N ASN A 52 19.13 12.30 -1.69
CA ASN A 52 18.70 13.65 -2.05
C ASN A 52 18.55 14.61 -0.86
N LEU A 53 18.25 14.07 0.33
CA LEU A 53 18.15 14.83 1.57
C LEU A 53 19.48 14.92 2.33
N GLY A 54 20.56 14.30 1.82
CA GLY A 54 21.86 14.26 2.50
C GLY A 54 21.90 13.38 3.76
N LEU A 55 21.01 12.38 3.84
CA LEU A 55 20.92 11.44 4.95
C LEU A 55 21.77 10.18 4.69
N GLU A 56 22.15 9.47 5.75
CA GLU A 56 22.77 8.14 5.64
C GLU A 56 21.82 7.19 4.87
N GLN A 57 22.38 6.38 3.98
CA GLN A 57 21.61 5.35 3.29
C GLN A 57 20.88 4.45 4.29
N GLY A 58 19.61 4.12 4.01
CA GLY A 58 18.76 3.34 4.90
C GLY A 58 18.24 4.10 6.13
N TYR A 59 18.52 5.39 6.31
CA TYR A 59 18.01 6.17 7.44
C TYR A 59 16.48 6.13 7.52
N LEU A 60 15.78 6.47 6.44
CA LEU A 60 14.31 6.48 6.41
C LEU A 60 13.72 5.07 6.62
N LYS A 61 14.38 4.03 6.12
CA LYS A 61 14.00 2.63 6.38
C LYS A 61 14.07 2.30 7.87
N LYS A 62 15.17 2.64 8.54
CA LYS A 62 15.33 2.44 10.00
C LYS A 62 14.22 3.16 10.78
N VAL A 63 13.91 4.41 10.42
CA VAL A 63 12.84 5.20 11.06
C VAL A 63 11.46 4.57 10.86
N LEU A 64 11.13 4.14 9.64
CA LEU A 64 9.81 3.59 9.32
C LEU A 64 9.58 2.16 9.86
N TYR A 65 10.66 1.40 10.09
CA TYR A 65 10.57 0.07 10.67
C TYR A 65 10.32 0.14 12.18
N GLY A 66 10.94 1.08 12.89
CA GLY A 66 10.83 1.18 14.34
C GLY A 66 11.35 -0.08 15.04
N SER A 67 10.70 -0.50 16.13
CA SER A 67 11.09 -1.69 16.92
C SER A 67 10.52 -3.02 16.41
N LYS A 68 9.70 -3.00 15.36
CA LYS A 68 9.07 -4.18 14.74
C LYS A 68 9.30 -4.15 13.22
N TRP A 69 8.71 -5.10 12.49
CA TRP A 69 8.65 -5.01 11.02
C TRP A 69 7.75 -3.84 10.60
N PRO A 70 7.99 -3.20 9.44
CA PRO A 70 7.16 -2.10 8.97
C PRO A 70 5.75 -2.61 8.68
N ASN A 71 4.76 -1.73 8.86
CA ASN A 71 3.42 -2.00 8.35
C ASN A 71 3.45 -1.88 6.82
N PHE A 72 3.14 -2.97 6.13
CA PHE A 72 3.08 -3.00 4.67
C PHE A 72 1.76 -3.66 4.25
N GLY A 73 1.01 -2.94 3.42
CA GLY A 73 -0.36 -3.26 3.07
C GLY A 73 -0.68 -2.80 1.64
N THR A 74 -1.67 -3.43 1.02
CA THR A 74 -2.25 -3.02 -0.26
C THR A 74 -3.74 -2.81 -0.10
N LYS A 75 -4.20 -1.58 -0.37
CA LYS A 75 -5.63 -1.27 -0.53
C LYS A 75 -5.98 -1.50 -2.01
N VAL A 76 -6.83 -2.47 -2.29
CA VAL A 76 -7.34 -2.72 -3.65
C VAL A 76 -8.67 -1.99 -3.78
N ASN A 77 -8.79 -1.08 -4.75
CA ASN A 77 -9.97 -0.25 -4.95
C ASN A 77 -10.56 -0.46 -6.34
N ASN A 78 -11.89 -0.51 -6.40
CA ASN A 78 -12.67 -0.37 -7.62
C ASN A 78 -13.63 0.81 -7.47
N TYR A 79 -13.64 1.71 -8.45
CA TYR A 79 -14.56 2.84 -8.52
C TYR A 79 -15.58 2.57 -9.64
N PRO A 80 -16.75 1.98 -9.34
CA PRO A 80 -17.72 1.63 -10.36
C PRO A 80 -18.30 2.88 -11.05
N PRO A 81 -18.94 2.77 -12.23
CA PRO A 81 -19.57 3.90 -12.89
C PRO A 81 -20.60 4.59 -11.98
N CYS A 82 -20.51 5.91 -11.84
CA CYS A 82 -21.42 6.70 -11.01
C CYS A 82 -22.40 7.49 -11.90
N PRO A 83 -23.73 7.31 -11.74
CA PRO A 83 -24.72 8.07 -12.52
C PRO A 83 -24.75 9.59 -12.21
N LYS A 84 -24.28 9.99 -11.02
CA LYS A 84 -24.31 11.39 -10.54
C LYS A 84 -22.98 11.78 -9.86
N PRO A 85 -21.86 11.89 -10.60
CA PRO A 85 -20.51 12.08 -10.05
C PRO A 85 -20.29 13.44 -9.36
N ASP A 86 -21.19 14.40 -9.56
CA ASP A 86 -21.14 15.70 -8.88
C ASP A 86 -21.63 15.62 -7.42
N LEU A 87 -22.43 14.61 -7.09
CA LEU A 87 -23.03 14.46 -5.76
C LEU A 87 -22.20 13.58 -4.81
N ILE A 88 -21.31 12.75 -5.34
CA ILE A 88 -20.48 11.84 -4.54
C ILE A 88 -19.10 11.64 -5.17
N LYS A 89 -18.08 11.53 -4.32
CA LYS A 89 -16.71 11.24 -4.75
C LYS A 89 -16.35 9.79 -4.44
N GLY A 90 -15.56 9.19 -5.32
CA GLY A 90 -14.98 7.86 -5.09
C GLY A 90 -14.15 7.83 -3.82
N LEU A 91 -13.22 8.77 -3.70
CA LEU A 91 -12.43 9.03 -2.50
C LEU A 91 -12.45 10.53 -2.20
N ARG A 92 -12.59 10.91 -0.93
CA ARG A 92 -12.52 12.33 -0.52
C ARG A 92 -11.07 12.80 -0.54
N ALA A 93 -10.88 14.11 -0.76
CA ALA A 93 -9.57 14.72 -0.66
C ALA A 93 -8.96 14.47 0.74
N HIS A 94 -7.72 13.99 0.76
CA HIS A 94 -6.96 13.69 1.97
C HIS A 94 -5.47 13.64 1.64
N THR A 95 -4.65 13.63 2.67
CA THR A 95 -3.24 13.23 2.63
C THR A 95 -3.09 11.88 3.30
N ASP A 96 -2.27 11.00 2.75
CA ASP A 96 -1.99 9.71 3.37
C ASP A 96 -1.18 9.87 4.66
N ALA A 97 -1.49 9.05 5.67
CA ALA A 97 -0.82 9.09 6.98
C ALA A 97 0.49 8.28 7.04
N GLY A 98 0.88 7.62 5.95
CA GLY A 98 1.99 6.67 5.89
C GLY A 98 3.34 7.28 5.52
N GLY A 99 4.31 6.40 5.21
CA GLY A 99 5.64 6.80 4.74
C GLY A 99 5.67 7.07 3.23
N ILE A 100 5.65 6.02 2.43
CA ILE A 100 5.60 6.11 0.95
C ILE A 100 4.45 5.26 0.42
N ILE A 101 3.73 5.79 -0.57
CA ILE A 101 2.59 5.13 -1.20
C ILE A 101 2.96 4.85 -2.66
N LEU A 102 2.84 3.60 -3.06
CA LEU A 102 3.05 3.15 -4.44
C LEU A 102 1.68 2.77 -5.01
N LEU A 103 1.24 3.52 -6.02
CA LEU A 103 -0.03 3.30 -6.72
C LEU A 103 0.27 2.72 -8.11
N VAL A 104 -0.53 1.73 -8.52
CA VAL A 104 -0.48 1.08 -9.84
C VAL A 104 -1.85 1.19 -10.49
#